data_AF-A0A9D3QGX6-F1
#
_entry.id   AF-A0A9D3QGX6-F1
#
_cell.length_a   1.000
_cell.length_b   1.000
_cell.length_c   1.000
_cell.angle_alpha   90.00
_cell.angle_beta   90.00
_cell.angle_gamma   90.00
#
_symmetry.space_group_name_H-M   'P 1'
#
loop_
_entity.id
_entity.type
_entity.pdbx_description
1 polymer ?
#
loop_
_entity_poly.entity_id
_entity_poly.type
_entity_poly.pdbx_seq_one_letter_code
_entity_poly.pdbx_strand_id
1 'polypeptide(L)'
;MATKKLAKELGLVRKRSRPADENLAKPTGSRQFFSYLIVIDFESTCWREKNNYGQEIIEFPAVLLNTSNGKIDSEFHTYVQPQEHPILSEFCTELTGIRQTQVEAGVPLQICLSRFTRWLQTLRQEKSIAFINEKTSAATAHPCAFVTWSDWDLGVCLQYECKRKQICKPDILNSWIDLRATYRLFYNRKPKGLNGALQDLGLEFSGREHSGLDDARNTAHLAWRMITDGCLMKVTRSLNRVSGYDISPVVAIHPSSIFRNHQGQTPCSSIPR
;
A
#
# COMPACT_ATOMS: atom_id res chain seq x y z
N MET A 1 5.32 -31.12 -25.96
CA MET A 1 4.03 -30.58 -26.44
C MET A 1 2.97 -30.82 -25.38
N ALA A 2 2.36 -29.76 -24.86
CA ALA A 2 1.55 -29.82 -23.64
C ALA A 2 0.18 -30.46 -23.87
N THR A 3 -0.16 -31.45 -23.05
CA THR A 3 -1.40 -32.25 -23.01
C THR A 3 -2.71 -31.44 -23.07
N LYS A 4 -2.69 -30.16 -22.68
CA LYS A 4 -3.85 -29.25 -22.79
C LYS A 4 -4.24 -28.88 -24.22
N LYS A 5 -3.28 -28.84 -25.17
CA LYS A 5 -3.57 -28.44 -26.56
C LYS A 5 -4.31 -29.56 -27.30
N LEU A 6 -3.89 -30.81 -27.07
CA LEU A 6 -4.53 -32.00 -27.63
C LEU A 6 -5.96 -32.21 -27.10
N ALA A 7 -6.19 -31.94 -25.81
CA ALA A 7 -7.52 -32.04 -25.20
C ALA A 7 -8.54 -31.02 -25.78
N LYS A 8 -8.05 -29.89 -26.32
CA LYS A 8 -8.88 -28.85 -26.95
C LYS A 8 -9.26 -29.20 -28.39
N GLU A 9 -8.36 -29.84 -29.13
CA GLU A 9 -8.60 -30.30 -30.51
C GLU A 9 -9.54 -31.52 -30.56
N LEU A 10 -9.48 -32.40 -29.55
CA LEU A 10 -10.31 -33.61 -29.47
C LEU A 10 -11.72 -33.37 -28.90
N GLY A 11 -12.12 -32.14 -28.62
CA GLY A 11 -13.48 -31.81 -28.17
C GLY A 11 -13.89 -32.36 -26.80
N LEU A 12 -12.94 -32.86 -26.00
CA LEU A 12 -13.19 -33.50 -24.69
C LEU A 12 -13.40 -32.49 -23.53
N VAL A 13 -13.32 -31.19 -23.80
CA VAL A 13 -13.58 -30.12 -22.82
C VAL A 13 -15.02 -29.64 -22.95
N ARG A 14 -15.88 -30.04 -22.01
CA ARG A 14 -17.25 -29.51 -21.90
C ARG A 14 -17.22 -28.00 -21.65
N LYS A 15 -17.65 -27.23 -22.65
CA LYS A 15 -17.93 -25.80 -22.54
C LYS A 15 -19.19 -25.63 -21.69
N ARG A 16 -19.05 -25.11 -20.46
CA ARG A 16 -20.20 -24.77 -19.62
C ARG A 16 -20.84 -23.50 -20.20
N SER A 17 -21.95 -23.64 -20.91
CA SER A 17 -22.80 -22.53 -21.34
C SER A 17 -23.37 -21.84 -20.11
N ARG A 18 -23.11 -20.53 -19.96
CA ARG A 18 -23.90 -19.66 -19.07
C ARG A 18 -25.16 -19.25 -19.83
N PRO A 19 -26.34 -19.19 -19.19
CA PRO A 19 -27.49 -18.57 -19.83
C PRO A 19 -27.18 -17.08 -20.03
N ALA A 20 -27.56 -16.55 -21.19
CA ALA A 20 -27.71 -15.13 -21.37
C ALA A 20 -28.85 -14.69 -20.46
N ASP A 21 -28.54 -13.84 -19.48
CA ASP A 21 -29.55 -13.17 -18.67
C ASP A 21 -29.26 -11.67 -18.68
N GLU A 22 -30.34 -10.94 -18.86
CA GLU A 22 -30.44 -9.54 -19.17
C GLU A 22 -30.06 -8.67 -17.96
N ASN A 23 -29.56 -7.46 -18.23
CA ASN A 23 -29.50 -6.34 -17.28
C ASN A 23 -28.89 -6.63 -15.89
N LEU A 24 -27.57 -6.87 -15.82
CA LEU A 24 -26.84 -6.49 -14.60
C LEU A 24 -26.71 -4.96 -14.57
N ALA A 25 -27.65 -4.31 -13.90
CA ALA A 25 -27.40 -3.00 -13.32
C ALA A 25 -26.06 -3.05 -12.58
N LYS A 26 -25.12 -2.17 -12.96
CA LYS A 26 -23.89 -1.96 -12.20
C LYS A 26 -24.29 -1.83 -10.72
N PRO A 27 -23.65 -2.54 -9.78
CA PRO A 27 -23.94 -2.30 -8.37
C PRO A 27 -23.75 -0.80 -8.15
N THR A 28 -24.79 -0.12 -7.67
CA THR A 28 -24.70 1.24 -7.15
C THR A 28 -23.81 1.15 -5.92
N GLY A 29 -22.50 1.09 -6.18
CA GLY A 29 -21.48 0.80 -5.20
C GLY A 29 -21.40 1.93 -4.19
N SER A 30 -21.19 1.56 -2.93
CA SER A 30 -20.76 2.50 -1.90
C SER A 30 -19.63 3.36 -2.45
N ARG A 31 -19.88 4.67 -2.57
CA ARG A 31 -18.92 5.65 -3.09
C ARG A 31 -17.66 5.60 -2.21
N GLN A 32 -16.47 5.54 -2.82
CA GLN A 32 -15.22 5.65 -2.07
C GLN A 32 -15.20 6.96 -1.27
N PHE A 33 -14.74 6.89 -0.02
CA PHE A 33 -14.53 8.09 0.80
C PHE A 33 -13.40 8.96 0.21
N PHE A 34 -12.28 8.33 -0.13
CA PHE A 34 -11.18 8.99 -0.81
C PHE A 34 -11.53 9.19 -2.28
N SER A 35 -11.55 10.46 -2.72
CA SER A 35 -11.69 10.82 -4.13
C SER A 35 -10.39 10.60 -4.91
N TYR A 36 -9.25 10.68 -4.20
CA TYR A 36 -7.93 10.44 -4.77
C TYR A 36 -7.06 9.57 -3.86
N LEU A 37 -6.16 8.82 -4.46
CA LEU A 37 -5.11 8.08 -3.78
C LEU A 37 -3.77 8.49 -4.37
N ILE A 38 -2.77 8.77 -3.52
CA ILE A 38 -1.39 8.99 -3.95
C ILE A 38 -0.61 7.73 -3.62
N VAL A 39 -0.21 7.00 -4.66
CA VAL A 39 0.51 5.73 -4.52
C VAL A 39 2.01 6.01 -4.61
N ILE A 40 2.77 5.52 -3.63
CA ILE A 40 4.22 5.69 -3.51
C ILE A 40 4.89 4.31 -3.46
N ASP A 41 6.02 4.17 -4.13
CA ASP A 41 6.86 2.96 -4.10
C ASP A 41 8.34 3.36 -4.22
N PHE A 42 9.14 3.18 -3.15
CA PHE A 42 10.54 3.60 -3.17
C PHE A 42 11.44 2.47 -3.62
N GLU A 43 12.46 2.83 -4.42
CA GLU A 43 13.66 2.00 -4.51
C GLU A 43 14.72 2.51 -3.54
N SER A 44 15.49 1.60 -2.96
CA SER A 44 16.59 1.93 -2.06
C SER A 44 17.89 1.22 -2.39
N THR A 45 18.99 1.72 -1.85
CA THR A 45 20.25 0.97 -1.80
C THR A 45 20.01 -0.41 -1.18
N CYS A 46 20.61 -1.44 -1.78
CA CYS A 46 20.52 -2.82 -1.30
C CYS A 46 21.76 -3.63 -1.70
N TRP A 47 21.94 -4.79 -1.07
CA TRP A 47 23.09 -5.66 -1.28
C TRP A 47 22.64 -7.12 -1.27
N ARG A 48 23.37 -7.99 -1.98
CA ARG A 48 23.09 -9.42 -2.07
C ARG A 48 23.24 -10.12 -0.72
N GLU A 49 24.26 -9.75 0.03
CA GLU A 49 24.56 -10.30 1.35
C GLU A 49 23.88 -9.48 2.44
N LYS A 50 23.44 -10.17 3.49
CA LYS A 50 22.87 -9.50 4.65
C LYS A 50 23.95 -8.70 5.35
N ASN A 51 23.72 -7.40 5.50
CA ASN A 51 24.59 -6.50 6.23
C ASN A 51 23.76 -5.62 7.18
N ASN A 52 24.44 -4.77 7.94
CA ASN A 52 23.81 -3.81 8.86
C ASN A 52 23.77 -2.39 8.27
N TYR A 53 23.93 -2.23 6.95
CA TYR A 53 23.87 -0.92 6.32
C TYR A 53 22.44 -0.42 6.31
N GLY A 54 22.27 0.87 6.60
CA GLY A 54 20.98 1.53 6.46
C GLY A 54 20.64 1.69 4.99
N GLN A 55 19.42 1.35 4.60
CA GLN A 55 18.93 1.68 3.26
C GLN A 55 18.77 3.19 3.11
N GLU A 56 19.07 3.68 1.90
CA GLU A 56 18.84 5.05 1.46
C GLU A 56 17.95 5.01 0.22
N ILE A 57 16.91 5.84 0.18
CA ILE A 57 16.04 6.00 -0.99
C ILE A 57 16.89 6.49 -2.17
N ILE A 58 16.74 5.84 -3.32
CA ILE A 58 17.42 6.17 -4.58
C ILE A 58 16.46 6.50 -5.72
N GLU A 59 15.18 6.15 -5.58
CA GLU A 59 14.08 6.57 -6.46
C GLU A 59 12.85 6.92 -5.61
N PHE A 60 12.25 8.08 -5.89
CA PHE A 60 11.04 8.57 -5.21
C PHE A 60 9.96 8.90 -6.24
N PRO A 61 9.13 7.93 -6.63
CA PRO A 61 7.94 8.14 -7.43
C PRO A 61 6.69 8.34 -6.56
N ALA A 62 5.70 9.00 -7.15
CA ALA A 62 4.33 8.93 -6.68
C ALA A 62 3.35 9.10 -7.85
N VAL A 63 2.19 8.44 -7.79
CA VAL A 63 1.13 8.61 -8.80
C VAL A 63 -0.21 8.94 -8.15
N LEU A 64 -0.95 9.89 -8.73
CA LEU A 64 -2.27 10.31 -8.26
C LEU A 64 -3.37 9.54 -9.00
N LEU A 65 -4.00 8.58 -8.33
CA LEU A 65 -5.14 7.82 -8.83
C LEU A 65 -6.47 8.52 -8.51
N ASN A 66 -7.30 8.73 -9.52
CA ASN A 66 -8.69 9.19 -9.37
C ASN A 66 -9.63 7.99 -9.14
N THR A 67 -10.25 7.93 -7.96
CA THR A 67 -11.07 6.76 -7.55
C THR A 67 -12.45 6.71 -8.20
N SER A 68 -12.83 7.74 -8.97
CA SER A 68 -14.10 7.73 -9.71
C SER A 68 -14.02 7.03 -11.06
N ASN A 69 -12.83 6.97 -11.66
CA ASN A 69 -12.63 6.50 -13.03
C ASN A 69 -11.39 5.62 -13.24
N GLY A 70 -10.54 5.46 -12.22
CA GLY A 70 -9.33 4.63 -12.27
C GLY A 70 -8.16 5.24 -13.06
N LYS A 71 -8.22 6.52 -13.44
CA LYS A 71 -7.14 7.20 -14.17
C LYS A 71 -6.05 7.69 -13.24
N ILE A 72 -4.81 7.61 -13.71
CA ILE A 72 -3.68 8.31 -13.11
C ILE A 72 -3.68 9.73 -13.67
N ASP A 73 -3.95 10.71 -12.81
CA ASP A 73 -4.16 12.11 -13.17
C ASP A 73 -2.87 12.94 -13.10
N SER A 74 -1.85 12.47 -12.36
CA SER A 74 -0.56 13.13 -12.22
C SER A 74 0.48 12.16 -11.69
N GLU A 75 1.76 12.44 -11.99
CA GLU A 75 2.90 11.69 -11.48
C GLU A 75 3.97 12.64 -10.93
N PHE A 76 4.69 12.18 -9.92
CA PHE A 76 5.93 12.75 -9.42
C PHE A 76 7.02 11.69 -9.56
N HIS A 77 8.21 12.08 -9.99
CA HIS A 77 9.34 11.17 -10.09
C HIS A 77 10.64 11.92 -9.89
N THR A 78 11.54 11.36 -9.09
CA THR A 78 12.87 11.93 -8.83
C THR A 78 13.83 10.82 -8.40
N TYR A 79 15.01 10.77 -9.00
CA TYR A 79 16.13 10.01 -8.45
C TYR A 79 16.77 10.75 -7.28
N VAL A 80 17.12 10.00 -6.24
CA VAL A 80 17.68 10.50 -5.00
C VAL A 80 19.14 10.07 -4.91
N GLN A 81 20.02 11.00 -4.54
CA GLN A 81 21.43 10.73 -4.35
C GLN A 81 21.67 10.17 -2.94
N PRO A 82 22.12 8.90 -2.79
CA PRO A 82 22.53 8.37 -1.50
C PRO A 82 23.82 9.05 -1.04
N GLN A 83 23.93 9.32 0.27
CA GLN A 83 25.01 10.10 0.87
C GLN A 83 25.89 9.24 1.79
N GLU A 84 25.36 8.18 2.38
CA GLU A 84 26.10 7.28 3.27
C GLU A 84 26.77 6.15 2.47
N HIS A 85 26.08 5.63 1.45
CA HIS A 85 26.55 4.62 0.51
C HIS A 85 26.34 5.10 -0.93
N PRO A 86 27.15 6.07 -1.42
CA PRO A 86 26.94 6.73 -2.71
C PRO A 86 27.16 5.85 -3.93
N ILE A 87 27.86 4.72 -3.78
CA ILE A 87 28.13 3.75 -4.86
C ILE A 87 27.14 2.61 -4.74
N LEU A 88 26.28 2.44 -5.76
CA LEU A 88 25.33 1.35 -5.83
C LEU A 88 26.06 0.02 -5.97
N SER A 89 25.57 -1.00 -5.28
CA SER A 89 26.05 -2.36 -5.51
C SER A 89 25.59 -2.86 -6.88
N GLU A 90 26.32 -3.82 -7.44
CA GLU A 90 25.91 -4.51 -8.67
C GLU A 90 24.52 -5.13 -8.52
N PHE A 91 24.27 -5.79 -7.39
CA PHE A 91 22.95 -6.36 -7.08
C PHE A 91 21.83 -5.32 -7.08
N CYS A 92 22.06 -4.13 -6.52
CA CYS A 92 21.08 -3.05 -6.51
C CYS A 92 20.78 -2.54 -7.93
N THR A 93 21.82 -2.39 -8.74
CA THR A 93 21.68 -1.97 -10.15
C THR A 93 20.95 -3.03 -10.97
N GLU A 94 21.27 -4.31 -10.80
CA GLU A 94 20.59 -5.44 -11.45
C GLU A 94 19.12 -5.53 -11.05
N LEU A 95 18.84 -5.40 -9.75
CA LEU A 95 17.50 -5.52 -9.20
C LEU A 95 16.62 -4.35 -9.67
N THR A 96 17.07 -3.10 -9.47
CA THR A 96 16.26 -1.89 -9.70
C THR A 96 16.35 -1.33 -11.12
N GLY A 97 17.40 -1.68 -11.85
CA GLY A 97 17.72 -1.08 -13.16
C GLY A 97 18.24 0.36 -13.08
N ILE A 98 18.38 0.93 -11.87
CA ILE A 98 18.90 2.27 -11.64
C ILE A 98 20.41 2.25 -11.80
N ARG A 99 20.93 3.05 -12.73
CA ARG A 99 22.36 3.20 -12.98
C ARG A 99 22.99 4.17 -11.99
N GLN A 100 24.28 3.96 -11.72
CA GLN A 100 25.09 4.87 -10.91
C GLN A 100 24.99 6.34 -11.37
N THR A 101 25.03 6.59 -12.68
CA THR A 101 24.91 7.95 -13.23
C THR A 101 23.57 8.62 -12.93
N GLN A 102 22.50 7.86 -12.68
CA GLN A 102 21.18 8.42 -12.36
C GLN A 102 21.12 8.90 -10.92
N VAL A 103 21.71 8.15 -9.97
CA VAL A 103 21.77 8.58 -8.57
C VAL A 103 22.79 9.71 -8.37
N GLU A 104 23.88 9.73 -9.14
CA GLU A 104 24.85 10.85 -9.15
C GLU A 104 24.23 12.15 -9.66
N ALA A 105 23.33 12.07 -10.64
CA ALA A 105 22.54 13.20 -11.13
C ALA A 105 21.28 13.47 -10.28
N GLY A 106 21.02 12.62 -9.28
CA GLY A 106 19.90 12.75 -8.36
C GLY A 106 20.06 13.93 -7.40
N VAL A 107 19.05 14.15 -6.57
CA VAL A 107 19.09 15.18 -5.53
C VAL A 107 19.15 14.56 -4.13
N PRO A 108 19.70 15.24 -3.12
CA PRO A 108 19.61 14.77 -1.74
C PRO A 108 18.15 14.60 -1.29
N LEU A 109 17.89 13.63 -0.39
CA LEU A 109 16.54 13.31 0.07
C LEU A 109 15.75 14.52 0.58
N GLN A 110 16.39 15.43 1.32
CA GLN A 110 15.75 16.67 1.82
C GLN A 110 15.18 17.54 0.67
N ILE A 111 15.91 17.63 -0.44
CA ILE A 111 15.50 18.38 -1.62
C ILE A 111 14.38 17.63 -2.36
N CYS A 112 14.47 16.30 -2.45
CA CYS A 112 13.41 15.47 -3.00
C CYS A 112 12.08 15.67 -2.23
N LEU A 113 12.10 15.62 -0.90
CA LEU A 113 10.93 15.86 -0.06
C LEU A 113 10.35 17.27 -0.24
N SER A 114 11.20 18.27 -0.44
CA SER A 114 10.77 19.65 -0.72
C SER A 114 10.09 19.75 -2.10
N ARG A 115 10.64 19.09 -3.13
CA ARG A 115 10.02 19.00 -4.46
C ARG A 115 8.69 18.25 -4.42
N PHE A 116 8.63 17.14 -3.69
CA PHE A 116 7.41 16.38 -3.47
C PHE A 116 6.34 17.21 -2.78
N THR A 117 6.70 17.96 -1.73
CA THR A 117 5.78 18.87 -1.02
C THR A 117 5.22 19.94 -1.96
N ARG A 118 6.05 20.51 -2.85
CA ARG A 118 5.57 21.46 -3.87
C ARG A 118 4.59 20.82 -4.84
N TRP A 119 4.86 19.59 -5.28
CA TRP A 119 3.93 18.83 -6.12
C TRP A 119 2.57 18.62 -5.42
N LEU A 120 2.57 18.26 -4.14
CA LEU A 120 1.33 18.17 -3.35
C LEU A 120 0.57 19.50 -3.26
N GLN A 121 1.27 20.63 -3.16
CA GLN A 121 0.64 21.96 -3.16
C GLN A 121 -0.04 22.26 -4.49
N THR A 122 0.59 21.92 -5.63
CA THR A 122 -0.02 22.02 -6.95
C THR A 122 -1.29 21.18 -7.03
N LEU A 123 -1.26 19.92 -6.56
CA LEU A 123 -2.45 19.07 -6.54
C LEU A 123 -3.58 19.63 -5.67
N ARG A 124 -3.27 20.28 -4.54
CA ARG A 124 -4.30 20.95 -3.71
C ARG A 124 -4.98 22.08 -4.46
N GLN A 125 -4.22 22.85 -5.25
CA GLN A 125 -4.77 23.96 -6.03
C GLN A 125 -5.62 23.45 -7.20
N GLU A 126 -5.11 22.48 -7.96
CA GLU A 126 -5.73 22.02 -9.21
C GLU A 126 -6.88 21.01 -8.99
N LYS A 127 -6.77 20.17 -7.96
CA LYS A 127 -7.70 19.05 -7.70
C LYS A 127 -8.48 19.23 -6.40
N SER A 128 -8.21 20.28 -5.63
CA SER A 128 -8.82 20.54 -4.32
C SER A 128 -8.69 19.36 -3.36
N ILE A 129 -7.56 18.64 -3.39
CA ILE A 129 -7.34 17.50 -2.48
C ILE A 129 -7.08 17.97 -1.05
N ALA A 130 -7.52 17.19 -0.06
CA ALA A 130 -7.19 17.38 1.36
C ALA A 130 -6.90 16.04 2.04
N PHE A 131 -5.97 16.05 2.99
CA PHE A 131 -5.58 14.86 3.74
C PHE A 131 -6.25 14.84 5.13
N ILE A 132 -6.60 13.66 5.64
CA ILE A 132 -7.44 13.50 6.86
C ILE A 132 -6.86 14.22 8.10
N ASN A 133 -5.54 14.27 8.25
CA ASN A 133 -4.90 14.85 9.43
C ASN A 133 -4.74 16.38 9.34
N GLU A 134 -5.22 17.01 8.27
CA GLU A 134 -5.16 18.46 8.12
C GLU A 134 -6.39 19.11 8.77
N LYS A 135 -6.15 20.16 9.58
CA LYS A 135 -7.20 21.00 10.19
C LYS A 135 -7.86 21.91 9.15
N THR A 136 -8.28 21.37 8.02
CA THR A 136 -8.87 22.11 6.91
C THR A 136 -10.35 21.85 6.83
N SER A 137 -11.12 22.85 7.26
CA SER A 137 -12.58 22.88 7.36
C SER A 137 -13.32 23.15 6.03
N ALA A 138 -12.71 22.86 4.88
CA ALA A 138 -13.33 23.15 3.58
C ALA A 138 -14.31 22.03 3.21
N ALA A 139 -15.61 22.31 3.25
CA ALA A 139 -16.69 21.38 2.90
C ALA A 139 -16.63 20.86 1.45
N THR A 140 -15.78 21.45 0.59
CA THR A 140 -15.63 21.12 -0.84
C THR A 140 -14.35 20.36 -1.17
N ALA A 141 -13.52 20.01 -0.17
CA ALA A 141 -12.26 19.32 -0.44
C ALA A 141 -12.47 17.85 -0.80
N HIS A 142 -11.66 17.35 -1.74
CA HIS A 142 -11.63 15.96 -2.16
C HIS A 142 -10.71 15.16 -1.22
N PRO A 143 -11.22 14.23 -0.41
CA PRO A 143 -10.37 13.48 0.52
C PRO A 143 -9.33 12.65 -0.24
N CYS A 144 -8.09 12.71 0.22
CA CYS A 144 -6.95 12.04 -0.36
C CYS A 144 -6.16 11.27 0.70
N ALA A 145 -5.65 10.08 0.33
CA ALA A 145 -4.79 9.27 1.18
C ALA A 145 -3.55 8.81 0.42
N PHE A 146 -2.46 8.62 1.16
CA PHE A 146 -1.29 7.92 0.65
C PHE A 146 -1.52 6.41 0.66
N VAL A 147 -0.93 5.72 -0.31
CA VAL A 147 -0.98 4.27 -0.46
C VAL A 147 0.42 3.78 -0.77
N THR A 148 0.79 2.66 -0.19
CA THR A 148 2.02 1.93 -0.51
C THR A 148 1.68 0.46 -0.69
N TRP A 149 2.54 -0.30 -1.38
CA TRP A 149 2.34 -1.74 -1.44
C TRP A 149 2.43 -2.38 -0.05
N SER A 150 3.35 -1.91 0.81
CA SER A 150 3.53 -2.42 2.17
C SER A 150 3.94 -1.34 3.17
N ASP A 151 4.10 -1.72 4.44
CA ASP A 151 4.57 -0.82 5.50
C ASP A 151 6.02 -0.30 5.29
N TRP A 152 6.78 -0.94 4.39
CA TRP A 152 8.21 -0.71 4.24
C TRP A 152 8.55 0.73 3.81
N ASP A 153 7.88 1.31 2.81
CA ASP A 153 8.24 2.60 2.23
C ASP A 153 8.20 3.75 3.26
N LEU A 154 7.02 3.98 3.84
CA LEU A 154 6.76 5.12 4.72
C LEU A 154 7.04 4.81 6.21
N GLY A 155 6.83 3.56 6.62
CA GLY A 155 6.98 3.10 8.01
C GLY A 155 8.41 2.68 8.37
N VAL A 156 9.19 2.23 7.39
CA VAL A 156 10.56 1.74 7.59
C VAL A 156 11.56 2.64 6.86
N CYS A 157 11.61 2.59 5.53
CA CYS A 157 12.67 3.19 4.73
C CYS A 157 12.77 4.71 4.95
N LEU A 158 11.73 5.47 4.61
CA LEU A 158 11.71 6.92 4.80
C LEU A 158 11.83 7.31 6.28
N GLN A 159 11.16 6.58 7.18
CA GLN A 159 11.17 6.90 8.60
C GLN A 159 12.57 6.79 9.21
N TYR A 160 13.27 5.68 8.95
CA TYR A 160 14.60 5.45 9.52
C TYR A 160 15.66 6.27 8.81
N GLU A 161 15.60 6.43 7.48
CA GLU A 161 16.54 7.30 6.78
C GLU A 161 16.43 8.75 7.27
N CYS A 162 15.23 9.31 7.36
CA CYS A 162 15.03 10.66 7.89
C CYS A 162 15.60 10.80 9.31
N LYS A 163 15.35 9.81 10.18
CA LYS A 163 15.88 9.82 11.55
C LYS A 163 17.41 9.82 11.59
N ARG A 164 18.06 8.97 10.77
CA ARG A 164 19.53 8.85 10.73
C ARG A 164 20.18 10.12 10.17
N LYS A 165 19.57 10.73 9.15
CA LYS A 165 20.04 11.95 8.49
C LYS A 165 19.56 13.26 9.15
N GLN A 166 18.84 13.17 10.27
CA GLN A 166 18.25 14.33 10.96
C GLN A 166 17.36 15.20 10.04
N ILE A 167 16.67 14.55 9.09
CA ILE A 167 15.71 15.16 8.18
C ILE A 167 14.33 15.13 8.84
N CYS A 168 13.62 16.26 8.80
CA CYS A 168 12.23 16.32 9.23
C CYS A 168 11.33 15.61 8.21
N LYS A 169 10.79 14.44 8.56
CA LYS A 169 9.80 13.74 7.74
C LYS A 169 8.49 14.54 7.74
N PRO A 170 7.90 14.86 6.57
CA PRO A 170 6.60 15.53 6.51
C PRO A 170 5.51 14.73 7.23
N ASP A 171 4.82 15.34 8.20
CA ASP A 171 3.80 14.67 9.02
C ASP A 171 2.65 14.07 8.22
N ILE A 172 2.38 14.63 7.04
CA ILE A 172 1.36 14.13 6.13
C ILE A 172 1.64 12.71 5.63
N LEU A 173 2.91 12.30 5.63
CA LEU A 173 3.37 10.95 5.28
C LEU A 173 3.37 9.98 6.47
N ASN A 174 2.77 10.37 7.60
CA ASN A 174 2.63 9.51 8.79
C ASN A 174 1.31 8.74 8.82
N SER A 175 0.48 8.77 7.77
CA SER A 175 -0.72 7.94 7.67
C SER A 175 -0.96 7.49 6.23
N TRP A 176 -1.15 6.19 6.02
CA TRP A 176 -1.30 5.60 4.69
C TRP A 176 -2.12 4.31 4.70
N ILE A 177 -2.44 3.85 3.50
CA ILE A 177 -3.07 2.56 3.21
C ILE A 177 -1.98 1.58 2.79
N ASP A 178 -1.75 0.56 3.61
CA ASP A 178 -1.02 -0.66 3.25
C ASP A 178 -1.91 -1.49 2.32
N LEU A 179 -1.66 -1.42 1.01
CA LEU A 179 -2.51 -2.05 0.00
C LEU A 179 -2.42 -3.57 0.06
N ARG A 180 -1.26 -4.14 0.38
CA ARG A 180 -1.11 -5.60 0.56
C ARG A 180 -1.93 -6.11 1.74
N ALA A 181 -1.95 -5.41 2.87
CA ALA A 181 -2.80 -5.76 4.00
C ALA A 181 -4.28 -5.68 3.62
N THR A 182 -4.67 -4.62 2.91
CA THR A 182 -6.04 -4.42 2.40
C THR A 182 -6.45 -5.52 1.44
N TYR A 183 -5.58 -5.90 0.50
CA TYR A 183 -5.77 -7.02 -0.44
C TYR A 183 -6.02 -8.33 0.30
N ARG A 184 -5.16 -8.64 1.28
CA ARG A 184 -5.25 -9.87 2.07
C ARG A 184 -6.58 -9.97 2.81
N LEU A 185 -7.04 -8.87 3.39
CA LEU A 185 -8.31 -8.81 4.10
C LEU A 185 -9.49 -8.96 3.14
N PHE A 186 -9.47 -8.23 2.03
CA PHE A 186 -10.60 -8.15 1.09
C PHE A 186 -10.80 -9.45 0.30
N TYR A 187 -9.73 -10.01 -0.27
CA TYR A 187 -9.83 -11.24 -1.06
C TYR A 187 -9.63 -12.52 -0.24
N ASN A 188 -9.21 -12.40 1.03
CA ASN A 188 -8.81 -13.52 1.88
C ASN A 188 -7.72 -14.40 1.24
N ARG A 189 -6.70 -13.78 0.63
CA ARG A 189 -5.60 -14.43 -0.09
C ARG A 189 -4.24 -13.85 0.32
N LYS A 190 -3.16 -14.62 0.12
CA LYS A 190 -1.78 -14.16 0.39
C LYS A 190 -1.01 -14.03 -0.92
N PRO A 191 -0.84 -12.81 -1.46
CA PRO A 191 -0.15 -12.63 -2.73
C PRO A 191 1.37 -12.81 -2.60
N LYS A 192 1.99 -13.30 -3.67
CA LYS A 192 3.44 -13.40 -3.84
C LYS A 192 3.99 -12.10 -4.42
N GLY A 193 4.12 -11.07 -3.57
CA GLY A 193 4.51 -9.73 -4.02
C GLY A 193 3.40 -9.02 -4.81
N LEU A 194 3.72 -7.85 -5.37
CA LEU A 194 2.79 -7.04 -6.15
C LEU A 194 2.37 -7.75 -7.44
N ASN A 195 3.33 -8.23 -8.23
CA ASN A 195 3.04 -8.96 -9.47
C ASN A 195 2.18 -10.22 -9.21
N GLY A 196 2.44 -10.96 -8.12
CA GLY A 196 1.58 -12.08 -7.74
C GLY A 196 0.14 -11.69 -7.40
N ALA A 197 -0.10 -10.49 -6.86
CA ALA A 197 -1.45 -9.97 -6.61
C ALA A 197 -2.16 -9.57 -7.92
N LEU A 198 -1.44 -8.95 -8.85
CA LEU A 198 -1.96 -8.60 -10.18
C LEU A 198 -2.39 -9.86 -10.93
N GLN A 199 -1.50 -10.87 -11.01
CA GLN A 199 -1.76 -12.13 -11.70
C GLN A 199 -2.95 -12.90 -11.11
N ASP A 200 -3.09 -12.90 -9.79
CA ASP A 200 -4.21 -13.55 -9.09
C ASP A 200 -5.58 -12.94 -9.47
N LEU A 201 -5.59 -11.69 -9.92
CA LEU A 201 -6.77 -10.98 -10.42
C LEU A 201 -6.86 -10.96 -11.95
N GLY A 202 -5.92 -11.61 -12.66
CA GLY A 202 -5.86 -11.62 -14.13
C GLY A 202 -5.35 -10.32 -14.76
N LEU A 203 -4.57 -9.54 -14.00
CA LEU A 203 -3.86 -8.36 -14.49
C LEU A 203 -2.41 -8.73 -14.83
N GLU A 204 -1.85 -8.07 -15.84
CA GLU A 204 -0.44 -8.19 -16.21
C GLU A 204 0.34 -7.00 -15.64
N PHE A 205 1.57 -7.25 -15.18
CA PHE A 205 2.46 -6.19 -14.75
C PHE A 205 2.93 -5.39 -15.98
N SER A 206 2.78 -4.08 -15.93
CA SER A 206 3.25 -3.18 -16.99
C SER A 206 4.59 -2.55 -16.61
N GLY A 207 5.56 -2.58 -17.52
CA GLY A 207 6.89 -1.99 -17.30
C GLY A 207 7.86 -2.96 -16.63
N ARG A 208 8.74 -2.45 -15.77
CA ARG A 208 9.80 -3.24 -15.13
C ARG A 208 9.55 -3.37 -13.63
N GLU A 209 9.49 -4.60 -13.12
CA GLU A 209 9.47 -4.84 -11.66
C GLU A 209 10.72 -4.23 -11.01
N HIS A 210 10.57 -3.62 -9.84
CA HIS A 210 11.60 -2.87 -9.12
C HIS A 210 12.05 -1.59 -9.83
N SER A 211 11.22 -1.05 -10.71
CA SER A 211 11.26 0.37 -11.06
C SER A 211 10.14 1.04 -10.28
N GLY A 212 10.48 1.93 -9.35
CA GLY A 212 9.49 2.46 -8.40
C GLY A 212 8.31 3.13 -9.10
N LEU A 213 8.53 3.81 -10.24
CA LEU A 213 7.44 4.45 -10.97
C LEU A 213 6.48 3.41 -11.59
N ASP A 214 7.01 2.34 -12.17
CA ASP A 214 6.19 1.27 -12.72
C ASP A 214 5.47 0.51 -11.61
N ASP A 215 6.13 0.23 -10.48
CA ASP A 215 5.51 -0.40 -9.31
C ASP A 215 4.39 0.48 -8.70
N ALA A 216 4.59 1.80 -8.61
CA ALA A 216 3.55 2.74 -8.17
C ALA A 216 2.33 2.75 -9.11
N ARG A 217 2.54 2.74 -10.43
CA ARG A 217 1.45 2.64 -11.43
C ARG A 217 0.68 1.32 -11.32
N ASN A 218 1.40 0.19 -11.23
CA ASN A 218 0.78 -1.12 -11.08
C ASN A 218 0.02 -1.25 -9.75
N THR A 219 0.55 -0.69 -8.66
CA THR A 219 -0.13 -0.61 -7.37
C THR A 219 -1.40 0.25 -7.46
N ALA A 220 -1.37 1.35 -8.22
CA ALA A 220 -2.56 2.16 -8.49
C ALA A 220 -3.62 1.39 -9.29
N HIS A 221 -3.22 0.64 -10.32
CA HIS A 221 -4.14 -0.21 -11.09
C HIS A 221 -4.74 -1.33 -10.24
N LEU A 222 -3.95 -1.94 -9.35
CA LEU A 222 -4.46 -2.91 -8.38
C LEU A 222 -5.46 -2.27 -7.41
N ALA A 223 -5.16 -1.10 -6.88
CA ALA A 223 -6.07 -0.36 -6.01
C ALA A 223 -7.39 -0.04 -6.72
N TRP A 224 -7.33 0.39 -7.98
CA TRP A 224 -8.52 0.59 -8.79
C TRP A 224 -9.31 -0.69 -8.99
N ARG A 225 -8.65 -1.81 -9.33
CA ARG A 225 -9.31 -3.11 -9.48
C ARG A 225 -10.01 -3.55 -8.18
N MET A 226 -9.37 -3.34 -7.04
CA MET A 226 -9.96 -3.62 -5.74
C MET A 226 -11.21 -2.75 -5.49
N ILE A 227 -11.16 -1.46 -5.81
CA ILE A 227 -12.31 -0.55 -5.72
C ILE A 227 -13.46 -1.03 -6.61
N THR A 228 -13.18 -1.43 -7.86
CA THR A 228 -14.22 -1.93 -8.78
C THR A 228 -14.83 -3.24 -8.31
N ASP A 229 -14.07 -4.07 -7.59
CA ASP A 229 -14.56 -5.30 -6.98
C ASP A 229 -15.37 -5.05 -5.68
N GLY A 230 -15.46 -3.79 -5.21
CA GLY A 230 -16.24 -3.38 -4.04
C GLY A 230 -15.42 -3.12 -2.76
N CYS A 231 -14.09 -3.08 -2.85
CA CYS A 231 -13.23 -2.78 -1.70
C CYS A 231 -13.34 -1.30 -1.31
N LEU A 232 -13.59 -1.03 -0.03
CA LEU A 232 -13.54 0.33 0.52
C LEU A 232 -12.15 0.63 1.07
N MET A 233 -11.47 1.61 0.49
CA MET A 233 -10.13 2.02 0.90
C MET A 233 -10.18 2.77 2.23
N LYS A 234 -9.35 2.35 3.19
CA LYS A 234 -9.27 2.90 4.55
C LYS A 234 -7.80 3.02 4.97
N VAL A 235 -7.47 4.06 5.74
CA VAL A 235 -6.15 4.17 6.37
C VAL A 235 -5.93 2.95 7.27
N THR A 236 -4.80 2.26 7.08
CA THR A 236 -4.45 1.04 7.84
C THR A 236 -3.22 1.22 8.70
N ARG A 237 -2.42 2.27 8.47
CA ARG A 237 -1.19 2.57 9.20
C ARG A 237 -1.16 4.03 9.64
N SER A 238 -0.64 4.29 10.83
CA SER A 238 -0.34 5.63 11.32
C SER A 238 0.85 5.60 12.28
N LEU A 239 1.76 6.57 12.14
CA LEU A 239 2.89 6.80 13.06
C LEU A 239 2.59 7.88 14.10
N ASN A 240 1.45 8.57 14.00
CA ASN A 240 1.06 9.55 14.99
C ASN A 240 0.86 8.84 16.34
N ARG A 241 1.56 9.31 17.37
CA ARG A 241 1.34 8.82 18.73
C ARG A 241 -0.12 9.04 19.10
N VAL A 242 -0.81 7.98 19.49
CA VAL A 242 -2.07 8.12 20.23
C VAL A 242 -1.73 8.95 21.47
N SER A 243 -2.17 10.21 21.49
CA SER A 243 -2.23 10.96 22.74
C SER A 243 -3.07 10.13 23.69
N GLY A 244 -2.46 9.66 24.78
CA GLY A 244 -2.88 8.49 25.54
C GLY A 244 -4.38 8.30 25.72
N TYR A 245 -4.88 7.20 25.18
CA TYR A 245 -5.92 6.38 25.78
C TYR A 245 -5.65 4.94 25.37
N ASP A 246 -5.47 4.08 26.38
CA ASP A 246 -5.31 2.64 26.22
C ASP A 246 -6.43 2.07 25.35
N ILE A 247 -6.05 1.41 24.25
CA ILE A 247 -6.88 0.38 23.64
C ILE A 247 -6.14 -0.92 23.88
N SER A 248 -6.49 -1.58 24.99
CA SER A 248 -6.15 -2.99 25.21
C SER A 248 -6.55 -3.80 23.97
N PRO A 249 -5.73 -4.77 23.54
CA PRO A 249 -6.07 -5.61 22.39
C PRO A 249 -7.39 -6.33 22.67
N VAL A 250 -8.35 -6.14 21.77
CA VAL A 250 -9.63 -6.87 21.77
C VAL A 250 -9.29 -8.36 21.66
N VAL A 251 -9.38 -9.05 22.79
CA VAL A 251 -9.32 -10.51 22.86
C VAL A 251 -10.46 -11.05 21.99
N ALA A 252 -10.10 -11.89 21.02
CA ALA A 252 -11.04 -12.64 20.22
C ALA A 252 -11.92 -13.50 21.14
N ILE A 253 -13.20 -13.15 21.25
CA ILE A 253 -14.18 -13.99 21.94
C ILE A 253 -14.47 -15.17 21.01
N HIS A 254 -13.91 -16.33 21.36
CA HIS A 254 -14.26 -17.61 20.75
C HIS A 254 -15.69 -18.01 21.18
N PRO A 255 -16.58 -18.38 20.25
CA PRO A 255 -17.92 -18.84 20.60
C PRO A 255 -17.89 -20.34 20.88
N SER A 256 -17.72 -20.72 22.15
CA SER A 256 -17.98 -22.10 22.59
C SER A 256 -18.07 -22.19 24.10
N SER A 257 -19.30 -22.17 24.63
CA SER A 257 -19.83 -23.06 25.68
C SER A 257 -21.02 -22.41 26.40
N ILE A 258 -22.21 -22.62 25.83
CA ILE A 258 -23.46 -22.62 26.59
C ILE A 258 -23.54 -24.00 27.29
N PHE A 259 -24.10 -24.00 28.51
CA PHE A 259 -24.46 -25.12 29.41
C PHE A 259 -23.47 -25.45 30.55
N ARG A 260 -23.74 -24.96 31.77
CA ARG A 260 -24.58 -25.63 32.80
C ARG A 260 -24.65 -24.85 34.13
N ASN A 261 -25.89 -24.62 34.55
CA ASN A 261 -26.50 -24.70 35.89
C ASN A 261 -25.83 -24.11 37.16
N HIS A 262 -26.45 -23.02 37.61
CA HIS A 262 -27.17 -22.81 38.89
C HIS A 262 -26.89 -23.65 40.16
N GLN A 263 -26.98 -22.91 41.29
CA GLN A 263 -27.01 -23.26 42.73
C GLN A 263 -25.63 -23.46 43.37
N GLY A 264 -25.27 -22.88 44.51
CA GLY A 264 -25.96 -22.10 45.53
C GLY A 264 -25.16 -22.22 46.85
N GLN A 265 -25.29 -21.22 47.72
CA GLN A 265 -24.94 -21.21 49.16
C GLN A 265 -23.48 -21.03 49.63
N THR A 266 -23.35 -19.98 50.43
CA THR A 266 -22.34 -19.55 51.42
C THR A 266 -22.30 -20.46 52.68
N PRO A 267 -21.55 -20.14 53.76
CA PRO A 267 -20.09 -20.08 53.93
C PRO A 267 -19.63 -20.87 55.21
N CYS A 268 -18.34 -20.73 55.58
CA CYS A 268 -17.79 -20.76 56.95
C CYS A 268 -16.93 -21.97 57.42
N SER A 269 -15.94 -21.62 58.26
CA SER A 269 -15.01 -22.43 59.09
C SER A 269 -13.86 -23.15 58.34
N SER A 270 -12.60 -23.21 58.78
CA SER A 270 -11.95 -22.90 60.06
C SER A 270 -10.41 -22.94 59.89
N ILE A 271 -9.70 -22.14 60.70
CA ILE A 271 -8.26 -22.16 61.05
C ILE A 271 -8.00 -23.35 62.04
N PRO A 272 -6.78 -23.77 62.51
CA PRO A 272 -5.36 -23.55 62.11
C PRO A 272 -4.52 -24.86 61.94
N ARG A 273 -3.32 -24.74 61.34
CA ARG A 273 -2.00 -24.87 62.00
C ARG A 273 -0.89 -24.44 61.06
#